data_AF-A0A956JH55-F1
#
_entry.id   AF-A0A956JH55-F1
#
_cell.length_a   1.000
_cell.length_b   1.000
_cell.length_c   1.000
_cell.angle_alpha   90.00
_cell.angle_beta   90.00
_cell.angle_gamma   90.00
#
_symmetry.space_group_name_H-M   'P 1'
#
loop_
_entity.id
_entity.type
_entity.pdbx_description
1 polymer ?
#
loop_
_entity_poly.entity_id
_entity_poly.type
_entity_poly.pdbx_seq_one_letter_code
_entity_poly.pdbx_strand_id
1 'polypeptide(L)'
;MSPSSLRAAPLLALIASAAFACSGAGVDSDADTDTAAASEASGGATSGSSGGGSTGGATATGTDSAGSDGDSDGDSDSGEPAGPHALGTIVLGESHPAAGGSTTPSVSVLFIPDADGGAVKTCAETVAGCQVARVPACEGGCESDEYCGWSDGCAPTCLALCDAVCADGEACYFPSPGTTGCKEIEAFDAGVLSFFGTPLPLTLFPPYDFIGDAGSPFAAGETATVKASGAASAGYDAFERDFVGTQFVQTNPGLDTISSAAVFGDSDVPVAWVPGSGDLTITAAITGADLKSGTITCSADDAAGSSAVPRAAIAAALDGAQLAGLTLSVTRRRRDLYTDLTTKGALLGEVVQPVGWLEIITSSTELHTFVGCPEGEEVCDGACVDTSSDPDHCGGCGESCGEAESCEAGVCEGSDVCGECIDDAKMGPCKPANDACLAEPKCAAFTACIAGCQTDACLDECIAAADQPTLDLYNDVGFCLCKIACTEACMCG
;
A
#
# COMPACT_ATOMS: atom_id res chain seq x y z
N MET A 1 35.00 20.33 -40.27
CA MET A 1 35.94 19.69 -39.32
C MET A 1 35.25 19.66 -37.97
N SER A 2 34.81 18.48 -37.55
CA SER A 2 34.08 18.23 -36.29
C SER A 2 34.98 18.43 -35.05
N PRO A 3 34.36 18.74 -33.91
CA PRO A 3 34.34 17.82 -32.76
C PRO A 3 32.89 17.70 -32.22
N SER A 4 32.44 16.79 -31.37
CA SER A 4 32.95 15.58 -30.72
C SER A 4 31.74 14.82 -30.17
N SER A 5 31.91 13.51 -29.99
CA SER A 5 30.98 12.49 -29.52
C SER A 5 30.04 12.89 -28.36
N LEU A 6 28.74 12.61 -28.54
CA LEU A 6 27.80 12.36 -27.44
C LEU A 6 28.19 11.05 -26.72
N ARG A 7 28.13 11.06 -25.39
CA ARG A 7 27.92 9.88 -24.55
C ARG A 7 26.70 10.19 -23.67
N ALA A 8 25.70 9.32 -23.76
CA ALA A 8 24.49 9.35 -22.96
C ALA A 8 24.80 9.07 -21.48
N ALA A 9 24.15 9.81 -20.58
CA ALA A 9 24.04 9.50 -19.16
C ALA A 9 22.56 9.13 -18.88
N PRO A 10 22.27 8.12 -18.05
CA PRO A 10 20.90 7.73 -17.75
C PRO A 10 20.25 8.77 -16.82
N LEU A 11 19.00 9.11 -17.14
CA LEU A 11 18.09 9.88 -16.30
C LEU A 11 17.85 9.09 -15.00
N LEU A 12 18.39 9.58 -13.89
CA LEU A 12 17.94 9.20 -12.55
C LEU A 12 16.70 10.07 -12.26
N ALA A 13 15.52 9.44 -12.19
CA ALA A 13 14.29 10.14 -11.83
C ALA A 13 14.40 10.64 -10.38
N LEU A 14 14.35 11.97 -10.21
CA LEU A 14 14.13 12.59 -8.90
C LEU A 14 12.73 12.19 -8.43
N ILE A 15 12.66 11.38 -7.38
CA ILE A 15 11.45 11.18 -6.60
C ILE A 15 11.20 12.50 -5.85
N ALA A 16 10.18 13.23 -6.25
CA ALA A 16 9.69 14.36 -5.49
C ALA A 16 9.01 13.82 -4.22
N SER A 17 9.61 14.10 -3.07
CA SER A 17 9.01 13.88 -1.76
C SER A 17 7.73 14.73 -1.66
N ALA A 18 6.58 14.12 -1.93
CA ALA A 18 5.30 14.71 -1.61
C ALA A 18 5.17 14.74 -0.08
N ALA A 19 5.29 15.93 0.49
CA ALA A 19 4.89 16.19 1.86
C ALA A 19 3.39 15.88 2.00
N PHE A 20 3.08 14.70 2.55
CA PHE A 20 1.73 14.34 2.96
C PHE A 20 1.40 15.09 4.26
N ALA A 21 0.60 16.15 4.13
CA ALA A 21 -0.11 16.76 5.24
C ALA A 21 -1.04 15.72 5.89
N CYS A 22 -1.03 15.68 7.22
CA CYS A 22 -1.88 14.83 8.06
C CYS A 22 -3.37 14.98 7.67
N SER A 23 -4.03 13.88 7.33
CA SER A 23 -5.49 13.77 7.46
C SER A 23 -5.77 13.01 8.74
N GLY A 24 -6.27 13.71 9.76
CA GLY A 24 -6.92 13.09 10.90
C GLY A 24 -8.31 12.60 10.46
N ALA A 25 -8.47 11.30 10.35
CA ALA A 25 -9.78 10.66 10.27
C ALA A 25 -9.85 9.67 11.43
N GLY A 26 -10.56 10.06 12.49
CA GLY A 26 -10.95 9.14 13.55
C GLY A 26 -11.83 8.04 12.96
N VAL A 27 -11.38 6.80 13.10
CA VAL A 27 -12.18 5.60 12.81
C VAL A 27 -12.65 5.03 14.15
N ASP A 28 -13.82 5.48 14.61
CA ASP A 28 -14.52 4.82 15.69
C ASP A 28 -14.94 3.42 15.23
N SER A 29 -14.29 2.40 15.79
CA SER A 29 -14.63 1.00 15.57
C SER A 29 -14.95 0.33 16.92
N ASP A 30 -16.08 0.70 17.51
CA ASP A 30 -16.68 -0.08 18.60
C ASP A 30 -17.41 -1.28 18.01
N ALA A 31 -16.71 -2.40 17.93
CA ALA A 31 -17.29 -3.73 17.74
C ALA A 31 -17.45 -4.40 19.11
N ASP A 32 -18.50 -4.00 19.85
CA ASP A 32 -18.96 -4.78 21.00
C ASP A 32 -19.82 -5.96 20.52
N THR A 33 -19.16 -7.11 20.37
CA THR A 33 -19.85 -8.40 20.45
C THR A 33 -20.18 -8.70 21.90
N ASP A 34 -21.47 -8.66 22.25
CA ASP A 34 -21.95 -9.44 23.39
C ASP A 34 -23.28 -10.13 23.09
N THR A 35 -23.32 -11.39 23.54
CA THR A 35 -24.27 -12.41 23.10
C THR A 35 -25.37 -12.59 24.14
N ALA A 36 -26.60 -12.81 23.65
CA ALA A 36 -27.75 -13.43 24.31
C ALA A 36 -28.54 -12.63 25.37
N ALA A 37 -29.82 -12.36 25.08
CA ALA A 37 -30.92 -13.27 25.43
C ALA A 37 -32.29 -12.61 25.14
N ALA A 38 -33.13 -13.32 24.40
CA ALA A 38 -34.55 -13.00 24.24
C ALA A 38 -35.33 -13.42 25.48
N SER A 39 -36.22 -12.55 26.00
CA SER A 39 -37.54 -12.96 26.45
C SER A 39 -38.47 -11.76 26.63
N GLU A 40 -39.72 -11.97 26.21
CA GLU A 40 -40.86 -11.06 26.25
C GLU A 40 -41.33 -10.78 27.70
N ALA A 41 -41.87 -9.58 27.95
CA ALA A 41 -43.18 -9.39 28.60
C ALA A 41 -43.48 -7.91 28.95
N SER A 42 -44.54 -7.40 28.31
CA SER A 42 -45.64 -6.57 28.84
C SER A 42 -45.42 -5.59 30.00
N GLY A 43 -45.86 -4.35 29.77
CA GLY A 43 -46.84 -3.73 30.66
C GLY A 43 -46.56 -2.29 31.09
N GLY A 44 -47.58 -1.42 30.96
CA GLY A 44 -47.84 -0.38 31.95
C GLY A 44 -47.67 1.06 31.49
N ALA A 45 -48.81 1.69 31.17
CA ALA A 45 -48.99 3.10 30.92
C ALA A 45 -48.72 4.00 32.14
N THR A 46 -48.50 5.30 31.90
CA THR A 46 -49.18 6.51 32.45
C THR A 46 -48.26 7.73 32.32
N SER A 47 -48.54 8.66 31.39
CA SER A 47 -49.28 9.92 31.59
C SER A 47 -48.70 10.85 32.68
N GLY A 48 -48.15 12.00 32.27
CA GLY A 48 -47.81 13.11 33.17
C GLY A 48 -47.37 14.35 32.39
N SER A 49 -48.32 15.26 32.20
CA SER A 49 -48.25 16.50 31.41
C SER A 49 -47.65 17.67 32.20
N SER A 50 -47.33 18.75 31.46
CA SER A 50 -47.20 20.18 31.85
C SER A 50 -45.91 20.60 32.54
N GLY A 51 -45.29 21.74 32.25
CA GLY A 51 -45.68 22.90 31.45
C GLY A 51 -45.26 24.19 32.17
N GLY A 52 -44.62 25.12 31.45
CA GLY A 52 -44.30 26.50 31.88
C GLY A 52 -42.98 26.64 32.63
N GLY A 53 -42.13 27.65 32.43
CA GLY A 53 -42.26 28.90 31.69
C GLY A 53 -41.58 30.03 32.50
N SER A 54 -40.79 30.84 31.81
CA SER A 54 -40.53 32.27 32.10
C SER A 54 -39.31 32.71 32.95
N THR A 55 -38.35 33.32 32.21
CA THR A 55 -37.81 34.70 32.33
C THR A 55 -36.92 35.17 33.49
N GLY A 56 -35.79 35.78 33.07
CA GLY A 56 -35.15 36.98 33.65
C GLY A 56 -34.16 36.68 34.78
N GLY A 57 -32.97 37.27 34.89
CA GLY A 57 -32.37 38.43 34.25
C GLY A 57 -31.44 39.11 35.26
N ALA A 58 -30.21 39.39 34.82
CA ALA A 58 -29.31 40.46 35.27
C ALA A 58 -28.48 40.33 36.59
N THR A 59 -27.17 40.53 36.37
CA THR A 59 -26.19 41.40 37.07
C THR A 59 -25.55 41.00 38.40
N ALA A 60 -24.26 40.65 38.30
CA ALA A 60 -23.07 41.25 38.93
C ALA A 60 -23.05 41.55 40.45
N THR A 61 -22.09 40.93 41.17
CA THR A 61 -20.89 41.56 41.78
C THR A 61 -20.35 40.73 42.95
N GLY A 62 -19.01 40.59 43.04
CA GLY A 62 -18.27 40.71 44.29
C GLY A 62 -17.75 39.46 45.02
N THR A 63 -16.42 39.34 44.99
CA THR A 63 -15.49 39.00 46.10
C THR A 63 -15.37 37.57 46.68
N ASP A 64 -14.15 37.05 46.51
CA ASP A 64 -13.25 36.34 47.45
C ASP A 64 -13.81 35.21 48.34
N SER A 65 -13.27 34.01 48.14
CA SER A 65 -12.64 33.21 49.21
C SER A 65 -11.91 31.98 48.66
N ALA A 66 -10.72 31.74 49.19
CA ALA A 66 -9.94 30.52 49.04
C ALA A 66 -10.72 29.30 49.54
N GLY A 67 -10.60 28.18 48.81
CA GLY A 67 -11.07 26.86 49.20
C GLY A 67 -10.22 25.80 48.53
N SER A 68 -9.59 24.96 49.35
CA SER A 68 -8.71 23.85 48.98
C SER A 68 -9.46 22.62 48.50
N ASP A 69 -8.75 21.84 47.66
CA ASP A 69 -8.77 20.39 47.44
C ASP A 69 -10.03 19.70 46.91
N GLY A 70 -9.85 18.97 45.81
CA GLY A 70 -10.58 17.74 45.51
C GLY A 70 -11.22 17.68 44.11
N ASP A 71 -10.97 16.57 43.43
CA ASP A 71 -11.66 16.04 42.25
C ASP A 71 -11.29 16.66 40.90
N SER A 72 -11.19 15.93 39.80
CA SER A 72 -11.22 14.51 39.46
C SER A 72 -10.87 14.49 37.97
N ASP A 73 -10.21 13.45 37.49
CA ASP A 73 -9.89 13.24 36.08
C ASP A 73 -11.15 13.41 35.21
N GLY A 74 -11.16 14.50 34.45
CA GLY A 74 -12.16 14.84 33.46
C GLY A 74 -11.45 15.06 32.14
N ASP A 75 -11.21 13.97 31.44
CA ASP A 75 -10.80 13.95 30.05
C ASP A 75 -11.80 14.79 29.25
N SER A 76 -11.40 16.02 28.96
CA SER A 76 -12.19 16.93 28.14
C SER A 76 -11.70 16.71 26.73
N ASP A 77 -12.42 15.87 26.00
CA ASP A 77 -12.56 15.99 24.55
C ASP A 77 -12.86 17.46 24.24
N SER A 78 -11.80 18.23 24.01
CA SER A 78 -11.87 19.65 23.74
C SER A 78 -12.34 19.81 22.31
N GLY A 79 -13.66 19.83 22.14
CA GLY A 79 -14.30 20.19 20.88
C GLY A 79 -13.57 21.37 20.25
N GLU A 80 -13.03 21.12 19.05
CA GLU A 80 -12.29 22.09 18.25
C GLU A 80 -13.05 23.43 18.19
N PRO A 81 -12.44 24.57 18.57
CA PRO A 81 -13.10 25.87 18.50
C PRO A 81 -13.31 26.27 17.02
N ALA A 82 -14.49 26.81 16.71
CA ALA A 82 -14.87 27.17 15.35
C ALA A 82 -14.15 28.46 14.85
N GLY A 83 -13.48 28.37 13.71
CA GLY A 83 -12.91 29.50 12.96
C GLY A 83 -11.44 29.30 12.56
N PRO A 84 -10.92 30.10 11.60
CA PRO A 84 -9.61 29.87 11.02
C PRO A 84 -8.42 30.34 11.89
N HIS A 85 -7.56 29.43 12.36
CA HIS A 85 -6.36 29.76 13.17
C HIS A 85 -5.14 30.07 12.30
N ALA A 86 -3.96 30.27 12.90
CA ALA A 86 -2.72 29.94 12.18
C ALA A 86 -2.33 28.51 12.56
N LEU A 87 -1.87 27.71 11.61
CA LEU A 87 -1.31 26.39 11.86
C LEU A 87 0.16 26.35 11.45
N GLY A 88 1.01 26.01 12.42
CA GLY A 88 2.39 25.61 12.19
C GLY A 88 2.52 24.11 12.22
N THR A 89 3.24 23.55 11.26
CA THR A 89 3.61 22.14 11.24
C THR A 89 5.12 22.05 11.14
N ILE A 90 5.74 21.45 12.14
CA ILE A 90 7.17 21.12 12.16
C ILE A 90 7.28 19.60 12.05
N VAL A 91 7.86 19.10 10.97
CA VAL A 91 8.11 17.66 10.78
C VAL A 91 9.60 17.39 10.88
N LEU A 92 10.01 16.59 11.86
CA LEU A 92 11.36 16.05 11.97
C LEU A 92 11.31 14.56 11.60
N GLY A 93 11.82 14.24 10.42
CA GLY A 93 11.80 12.90 9.88
C GLY A 93 13.18 12.28 9.80
N GLU A 94 13.25 10.97 9.98
CA GLU A 94 14.39 10.17 9.58
C GLU A 94 13.92 8.96 8.77
N SER A 95 14.71 8.58 7.78
CA SER A 95 14.43 7.40 6.95
C SER A 95 15.67 6.55 6.77
N HIS A 96 15.50 5.23 6.71
CA HIS A 96 16.58 4.30 6.49
C HIS A 96 16.14 3.07 5.68
N PRO A 97 17.07 2.41 4.96
CA PRO A 97 16.77 1.15 4.30
C PRO A 97 16.63 0.00 5.31
N ALA A 98 15.79 -0.99 4.99
CA ALA A 98 15.57 -2.18 5.82
C ALA A 98 16.82 -3.05 6.03
N ALA A 99 17.64 -3.19 4.99
CA ALA A 99 18.88 -3.98 5.02
C ALA A 99 20.00 -3.40 5.93
N GLY A 100 19.70 -2.36 6.70
CA GLY A 100 20.66 -1.53 7.40
C GLY A 100 21.34 -0.52 6.47
N GLY A 101 21.70 0.64 7.00
CA GLY A 101 22.28 1.71 6.20
C GLY A 101 22.41 3.01 6.98
N SER A 102 22.79 4.07 6.26
CA SER A 102 22.80 5.40 6.86
C SER A 102 21.37 5.95 6.88
N THR A 103 20.98 6.49 8.03
CA THR A 103 19.75 7.25 8.19
C THR A 103 19.85 8.58 7.45
N THR A 104 18.84 8.93 6.66
CA THR A 104 18.69 10.24 6.02
C THR A 104 17.73 11.11 6.85
N PRO A 105 18.22 12.18 7.51
CA PRO A 105 17.36 13.15 8.20
C PRO A 105 16.67 14.10 7.23
N SER A 106 15.47 14.52 7.61
CA SER A 106 14.72 15.61 6.98
C SER A 106 14.04 16.46 8.05
N VAL A 107 14.00 17.78 7.84
CA VAL A 107 13.17 18.67 8.63
C VAL A 107 12.47 19.63 7.70
N SER A 108 11.15 19.61 7.70
CA SER A 108 10.32 20.55 6.96
C SER A 108 9.43 21.32 7.93
N VAL A 109 9.31 22.63 7.71
CA VAL A 109 8.41 23.46 8.51
C VAL A 109 7.54 24.30 7.60
N LEU A 110 6.24 24.25 7.87
CA LEU A 110 5.24 25.03 7.17
C LEU A 110 4.41 25.80 8.18
N PHE A 111 4.14 27.07 7.90
CA PHE A 111 3.14 27.83 8.64
C PHE A 111 2.13 28.41 7.65
N ILE A 112 0.86 28.13 7.90
CA ILE A 112 -0.25 28.55 7.05
C ILE A 112 -1.34 29.19 7.91
N PRO A 113 -2.16 30.09 7.34
CA PRO A 113 -3.47 30.33 7.90
C PRO A 113 -4.24 29.01 7.83
N ASP A 114 -4.69 28.54 8.97
CA ASP A 114 -5.71 27.51 9.08
C ASP A 114 -7.00 28.16 8.59
N ALA A 115 -7.25 28.23 7.28
CA ALA A 115 -8.63 28.19 6.81
C ALA A 115 -9.20 26.83 7.25
N ASP A 116 -10.53 26.62 7.30
CA ASP A 116 -11.14 25.27 7.32
C ASP A 116 -10.63 24.51 6.10
N GLY A 117 -9.39 24.02 6.17
CA GLY A 117 -8.41 24.20 5.10
C GLY A 117 -8.67 23.16 4.09
N GLY A 118 -9.67 23.43 3.24
CA GLY A 118 -10.54 22.45 2.60
C GLY A 118 -9.70 21.25 2.27
N ALA A 119 -9.79 20.21 3.12
CA ALA A 119 -8.82 19.12 3.15
C ALA A 119 -8.55 18.77 1.71
N VAL A 120 -7.28 18.87 1.26
CA VAL A 120 -6.92 18.62 -0.14
C VAL A 120 -7.63 17.35 -0.51
N LYS A 121 -8.64 17.45 -1.37
CA LYS A 121 -9.58 16.36 -1.54
C LYS A 121 -8.81 15.22 -2.17
N THR A 122 -8.40 14.27 -1.36
CA THR A 122 -7.69 13.10 -1.82
C THR A 122 -8.73 12.19 -2.43
N CYS A 123 -8.60 11.96 -3.73
CA CYS A 123 -9.42 10.97 -4.42
C CYS A 123 -8.83 9.58 -4.18
N ALA A 124 -8.85 9.19 -2.91
CA ALA A 124 -8.52 7.87 -2.43
C ALA A 124 -9.81 7.11 -2.11
N GLU A 125 -9.80 5.81 -2.30
CA GLU A 125 -10.87 4.90 -1.91
C GLU A 125 -10.40 3.96 -0.81
N THR A 126 -11.31 3.56 0.07
CA THR A 126 -11.01 2.56 1.10
C THR A 126 -11.20 1.15 0.53
N VAL A 127 -10.14 0.37 0.45
CA VAL A 127 -10.15 -1.03 0.02
C VAL A 127 -9.50 -1.90 1.09
N ALA A 128 -10.26 -2.84 1.64
CA ALA A 128 -9.80 -3.75 2.69
C ALA A 128 -9.13 -3.04 3.89
N GLY A 129 -9.65 -1.86 4.27
CA GLY A 129 -9.13 -1.06 5.39
C GLY A 129 -7.96 -0.13 5.04
N CYS A 130 -7.46 -0.15 3.80
CA CYS A 130 -6.39 0.74 3.33
C CYS A 130 -6.94 1.82 2.40
N GLN A 131 -6.34 3.00 2.44
CA GLN A 131 -6.59 4.07 1.47
C GLN A 131 -5.79 3.79 0.19
N VAL A 132 -6.46 3.77 -0.95
CA VAL A 132 -5.88 3.52 -2.26
C VAL A 132 -6.02 4.78 -3.11
N ALA A 133 -4.90 5.38 -3.47
CA ALA A 133 -4.84 6.53 -4.37
C ALA A 133 -4.20 6.13 -5.70
N ARG A 134 -4.76 6.62 -6.81
CA ARG A 134 -4.26 6.38 -8.18
C ARG A 134 -3.84 7.68 -8.84
N VAL A 135 -2.95 7.59 -9.82
CA VAL A 135 -2.68 8.70 -10.73
C VAL A 135 -3.88 8.85 -11.69
N PRO A 136 -4.47 10.05 -11.85
CA PRO A 136 -5.60 10.24 -12.75
C PRO A 136 -5.17 10.05 -14.21
N ALA A 137 -6.01 9.37 -14.99
CA ALA A 137 -5.81 9.15 -16.43
C ALA A 137 -6.89 9.88 -17.23
N CYS A 138 -6.50 10.92 -17.97
CA CYS A 138 -7.40 11.71 -18.80
C CYS A 138 -7.37 11.15 -20.22
N GLU A 139 -8.51 10.66 -20.69
CA GLU A 139 -8.64 10.05 -22.02
C GLU A 139 -8.23 11.05 -23.12
N GLY A 140 -7.29 10.66 -23.98
CA GLY A 140 -6.78 11.51 -25.06
C GLY A 140 -5.68 12.51 -24.66
N GLY A 141 -5.32 12.60 -23.38
CA GLY A 141 -4.38 13.59 -22.87
C GLY A 141 -5.00 14.98 -22.71
N CYS A 142 -4.29 15.87 -22.01
CA CYS A 142 -4.73 17.26 -21.78
C CYS A 142 -4.01 18.23 -22.73
N GLU A 143 -4.56 19.44 -22.86
CA GLU A 143 -3.94 20.51 -23.65
C GLU A 143 -2.62 20.99 -23.01
N SER A 144 -1.82 21.78 -23.74
CA SER A 144 -0.45 22.16 -23.31
C SER A 144 -0.39 23.05 -22.06
N ASP A 145 -1.49 23.72 -21.76
CA ASP A 145 -1.75 24.59 -20.61
C ASP A 145 -2.65 23.91 -19.58
N GLU A 146 -2.77 22.58 -19.65
CA GLU A 146 -3.56 21.78 -18.72
C GLU A 146 -2.74 20.61 -18.19
N TYR A 147 -3.17 20.05 -17.06
CA TYR A 147 -2.67 18.79 -16.53
C TYR A 147 -3.83 17.88 -16.15
N CYS A 148 -3.58 16.57 -16.19
CA CYS A 148 -4.59 15.62 -15.73
C CYS A 148 -4.62 15.60 -14.20
N GLY A 149 -5.76 15.95 -13.62
CA GLY A 149 -5.98 15.97 -12.19
C GLY A 149 -7.31 15.32 -11.81
N TRP A 150 -7.63 15.37 -10.53
CA TRP A 150 -8.92 14.95 -10.02
C TRP A 150 -9.87 16.14 -9.89
N SER A 151 -11.10 15.99 -10.36
CA SER A 151 -12.18 16.94 -10.08
C SER A 151 -12.70 16.81 -8.63
N ASP A 152 -13.53 17.75 -8.19
CA ASP A 152 -14.25 17.65 -6.91
C ASP A 152 -15.13 16.39 -6.82
N GLY A 153 -15.53 15.81 -7.96
CA GLY A 153 -16.26 14.54 -8.02
C GLY A 153 -15.37 13.30 -8.05
N CYS A 154 -14.05 13.45 -7.91
CA CYS A 154 -13.06 12.39 -8.08
C CYS A 154 -13.13 11.66 -9.43
N ALA A 155 -13.50 12.38 -10.48
CA ALA A 155 -13.31 11.95 -11.86
C ALA A 155 -12.00 12.54 -12.43
N PRO A 156 -11.23 11.79 -13.24
CA PRO A 156 -10.09 12.35 -13.97
C PRO A 156 -10.57 13.50 -14.86
N THR A 157 -9.89 14.64 -14.81
CA THR A 157 -10.29 15.84 -15.54
C THR A 157 -9.06 16.67 -15.88
N CYS A 158 -9.01 17.23 -17.08
CA CYS A 158 -7.97 18.19 -17.44
C CYS A 158 -8.24 19.51 -16.70
N LEU A 159 -7.27 19.91 -15.88
CA LEU A 159 -7.31 21.11 -15.07
C LEU A 159 -6.31 22.11 -15.64
N ALA A 160 -6.73 23.37 -15.75
CA ALA A 160 -5.87 24.44 -16.24
C ALA A 160 -4.64 24.62 -15.35
N LEU A 161 -3.49 24.83 -15.98
CA LEU A 161 -2.27 25.31 -15.33
C LEU A 161 -2.38 26.81 -15.13
N CYS A 162 -1.87 27.28 -13.98
CA CYS A 162 -1.79 28.70 -13.75
C CYS A 162 -0.60 29.26 -14.53
N ASP A 163 -0.87 29.97 -15.63
CA ASP A 163 0.12 30.46 -16.59
C ASP A 163 0.44 31.96 -16.45
N ALA A 164 -0.10 32.64 -15.42
CA ALA A 164 0.16 34.05 -15.21
C ALA A 164 1.63 34.31 -14.89
N VAL A 165 2.20 35.30 -15.59
CA VAL A 165 3.55 35.81 -15.30
C VAL A 165 3.45 36.80 -14.14
N CYS A 166 3.83 36.36 -12.95
CA CYS A 166 3.76 37.15 -11.74
C CYS A 166 5.10 37.82 -11.39
N ALA A 167 5.04 38.91 -10.62
CA ALA A 167 6.23 39.60 -10.15
C ALA A 167 6.99 38.78 -9.10
N ASP A 168 8.23 39.18 -8.79
CA ASP A 168 8.97 38.61 -7.67
C ASP A 168 8.16 38.76 -6.37
N GLY A 169 7.93 37.65 -5.66
CA GLY A 169 7.12 37.63 -4.45
C GLY A 169 5.62 37.50 -4.68
N GLU A 170 5.17 37.21 -5.91
CA GLU A 170 3.78 36.88 -6.22
C GLU A 170 3.65 35.42 -6.69
N ALA A 171 2.51 34.80 -6.39
CA ALA A 171 2.13 33.47 -6.88
C ALA A 171 0.95 33.58 -7.84
N CYS A 172 0.99 32.76 -8.89
CA CYS A 172 -0.14 32.58 -9.79
C CYS A 172 -1.27 31.86 -9.04
N TYR A 173 -2.50 32.33 -9.20
CA TYR A 173 -3.71 31.68 -8.71
C TYR A 173 -4.89 31.88 -9.67
N PHE A 174 -6.01 31.19 -9.43
CA PHE A 174 -7.24 31.36 -10.19
C PHE A 174 -8.26 32.22 -9.42
N PRO A 175 -8.35 33.55 -9.64
CA PRO A 175 -9.37 34.40 -9.01
C PRO A 175 -10.82 34.00 -9.36
N SER A 176 -11.02 33.37 -10.50
CA SER A 176 -12.28 32.74 -10.90
C SER A 176 -11.98 31.56 -11.84
N PRO A 177 -12.93 30.62 -12.03
CA PRO A 177 -12.69 29.45 -12.88
C PRO A 177 -12.23 29.85 -14.29
N GLY A 178 -11.06 29.36 -14.71
CA GLY A 178 -10.49 29.64 -16.03
C GLY A 178 -9.85 31.02 -16.21
N THR A 179 -9.75 31.83 -15.16
CA THR A 179 -8.99 33.10 -15.20
C THR A 179 -7.80 32.99 -14.25
N THR A 180 -6.60 33.23 -14.76
CA THR A 180 -5.37 33.29 -13.97
C THR A 180 -5.09 34.73 -13.51
N GLY A 181 -4.46 34.86 -12.36
CA GLY A 181 -4.09 36.14 -11.76
C GLY A 181 -2.89 35.97 -10.84
N CYS A 182 -2.31 37.08 -10.41
CA CYS A 182 -1.18 37.10 -9.49
C CYS A 182 -1.64 37.66 -8.14
N LYS A 183 -1.17 37.04 -7.07
CA LYS A 183 -1.36 37.53 -5.70
C LYS A 183 -0.01 37.59 -4.99
N GLU A 184 0.21 38.60 -4.15
CA GLU A 184 1.38 38.64 -3.29
C GLU A 184 1.44 37.37 -2.41
N ILE A 185 2.62 36.79 -2.32
CA ILE A 185 2.92 35.70 -1.40
C ILE A 185 3.16 36.35 -0.04
N GLU A 186 2.11 36.41 0.76
CA GLU A 186 2.25 36.72 2.16
C GLU A 186 2.58 35.42 2.91
N ALA A 187 3.78 35.35 3.48
CA ALA A 187 4.24 34.18 4.22
C ALA A 187 3.96 34.38 5.72
N PHE A 188 3.32 33.40 6.32
CA PHE A 188 3.30 33.25 7.77
C PHE A 188 4.62 32.57 8.18
N ASP A 189 5.36 33.11 9.14
CA ASP A 189 6.59 32.48 9.63
C ASP A 189 6.75 32.60 11.15
N ALA A 190 7.79 31.98 11.72
CA ALA A 190 8.08 32.02 13.16
C ALA A 190 9.44 32.68 13.47
N GLY A 191 10.05 33.36 12.50
CA GLY A 191 11.41 33.87 12.59
C GLY A 191 12.45 32.76 12.57
N VAL A 192 13.49 32.84 13.40
CA VAL A 192 14.52 31.79 13.51
C VAL A 192 14.00 30.65 14.36
N LEU A 193 14.12 29.41 13.87
CA LEU A 193 13.82 28.20 14.63
C LEU A 193 15.10 27.53 15.09
N SER A 194 15.25 27.28 16.39
CA SER A 194 16.39 26.58 16.98
C SER A 194 15.93 25.35 17.75
N PHE A 195 16.58 24.21 17.50
CA PHE A 195 16.28 22.94 18.14
C PHE A 195 17.38 22.57 19.15
N PHE A 196 16.95 22.18 20.35
CA PHE A 196 17.79 21.82 21.49
C PHE A 196 17.45 20.43 21.99
N GLY A 197 18.43 19.69 22.51
CA GLY A 197 18.25 18.30 22.94
C GLY A 197 18.17 17.30 21.78
N THR A 198 18.23 17.77 20.54
CA THR A 198 18.33 16.92 19.35
C THR A 198 19.77 16.42 19.18
N PRO A 199 19.97 15.20 18.62
CA PRO A 199 21.31 14.69 18.31
C PRO A 199 22.10 15.58 17.34
N LEU A 200 21.37 16.26 16.45
CA LEU A 200 21.89 17.25 15.51
C LEU A 200 21.43 18.64 15.96
N PRO A 201 22.33 19.54 16.39
CA PRO A 201 21.94 20.92 16.69
C PRO A 201 21.51 21.58 15.38
N LEU A 202 20.23 21.98 15.31
CA LEU A 202 19.62 22.51 14.10
C LEU A 202 19.14 23.94 14.32
N THR A 203 19.38 24.82 13.34
CA THR A 203 18.80 26.16 13.30
C THR A 203 18.35 26.47 11.88
N LEU A 204 17.07 26.76 11.72
CA LEU A 204 16.44 27.01 10.43
C LEU A 204 16.01 28.48 10.30
N PHE A 205 16.12 28.98 9.07
CA PHE A 205 15.64 30.30 8.65
C PHE A 205 14.60 30.11 7.55
N PRO A 206 13.62 31.02 7.39
CA PRO A 206 12.72 30.97 6.24
C PRO A 206 13.50 31.03 4.90
N PRO A 207 13.16 30.23 3.89
CA PRO A 207 12.21 29.11 3.89
C PRO A 207 12.79 27.88 4.63
N TYR A 208 12.02 27.36 5.58
CA TYR A 208 12.46 26.34 6.51
C TYR A 208 12.51 24.95 5.88
N ASP A 209 13.69 24.57 5.41
CA ASP A 209 13.91 23.21 4.91
C ASP A 209 15.33 22.75 5.27
N PHE A 210 15.46 21.46 5.54
CA PHE A 210 16.73 20.82 5.81
C PHE A 210 16.67 19.34 5.41
N ILE A 211 17.64 18.94 4.60
CA ILE A 211 17.94 17.53 4.32
C ILE A 211 19.41 17.34 4.63
N GLY A 212 19.72 16.35 5.45
CA GLY A 212 21.11 16.01 5.80
C GLY A 212 21.51 14.65 5.23
N ASP A 213 22.80 14.34 5.33
CA ASP A 213 23.38 13.12 4.77
C ASP A 213 23.46 11.95 5.76
N ALA A 214 23.30 12.21 7.07
CA ALA A 214 23.40 11.20 8.12
C ALA A 214 22.76 11.63 9.45
N GLY A 215 22.18 10.65 10.15
CA GLY A 215 21.73 10.77 11.55
C GLY A 215 20.27 11.20 11.69
N SER A 216 19.73 11.14 12.90
CA SER A 216 18.34 11.52 13.17
C SER A 216 18.25 12.98 13.67
N PRO A 217 17.24 13.76 13.24
CA PRO A 217 17.02 15.10 13.76
C PRO A 217 16.35 15.10 15.15
N PHE A 218 16.02 13.93 15.71
CA PHE A 218 15.49 13.76 17.07
C PHE A 218 16.08 12.51 17.74
N ALA A 219 16.02 12.44 19.08
CA ALA A 219 16.41 11.25 19.84
C ALA A 219 15.16 10.41 20.14
N ALA A 220 15.24 9.09 19.95
CA ALA A 220 14.09 8.21 20.06
C ALA A 220 13.56 8.13 21.50
N GLY A 221 12.29 8.51 21.70
CA GLY A 221 11.65 8.52 23.01
C GLY A 221 12.17 9.58 23.98
N GLU A 222 13.08 10.47 23.55
CA GLU A 222 13.66 11.51 24.40
C GLU A 222 13.02 12.88 24.10
N THR A 223 13.02 13.75 25.11
CA THR A 223 12.50 15.12 24.99
C THR A 223 13.51 16.04 24.32
N ALA A 224 13.03 16.87 23.41
CA ALA A 224 13.76 17.96 22.79
C ALA A 224 12.91 19.23 22.80
N THR A 225 13.53 20.37 22.55
CA THR A 225 12.87 21.68 22.60
C THR A 225 13.05 22.40 21.27
N VAL A 226 11.99 22.97 20.72
CA VAL A 226 12.06 23.95 19.64
C VAL A 226 11.79 25.34 20.19
N LYS A 227 12.60 26.30 19.76
CA LYS A 227 12.42 27.72 20.07
C LYS A 227 12.29 28.53 18.79
N ALA A 228 11.29 29.40 18.75
CA ALA A 228 11.10 30.41 17.73
C ALA A 228 11.50 31.78 18.28
N SER A 229 12.19 32.59 17.48
CA SER A 229 12.46 33.99 17.83
C SER A 229 11.25 34.91 17.64
N GLY A 230 10.20 34.42 16.97
CA GLY A 230 9.06 35.19 16.52
C GLY A 230 9.33 35.96 15.21
N ALA A 231 8.27 36.17 14.43
CA ALA A 231 8.33 36.94 13.18
C ALA A 231 8.14 38.44 13.43
N ALA A 232 8.89 39.30 12.74
CA ALA A 232 8.85 40.75 12.97
C ALA A 232 7.64 41.45 12.32
N SER A 233 7.00 40.82 11.32
CA SER A 233 5.98 41.45 10.47
C SER A 233 4.62 40.75 10.59
N ALA A 234 4.55 39.47 10.23
CA ALA A 234 3.37 38.60 10.34
C ALA A 234 3.86 37.18 10.67
N GLY A 235 3.16 36.46 11.56
CA GLY A 235 3.62 35.15 12.00
C GLY A 235 3.30 34.81 13.45
N TYR A 236 4.02 33.82 13.98
CA TYR A 236 3.98 33.47 15.40
C TYR A 236 4.82 34.45 16.23
N ASP A 237 4.35 34.73 17.44
CA ASP A 237 5.21 35.28 18.48
C ASP A 237 6.29 34.28 18.89
N ALA A 238 7.34 34.78 19.53
CA ALA A 238 8.39 33.92 20.07
C ALA A 238 7.77 32.85 20.98
N PHE A 239 8.11 31.59 20.73
CA PHE A 239 7.62 30.46 21.50
C PHE A 239 8.74 29.47 21.82
N GLU A 240 8.49 28.68 22.85
CA GLU A 240 9.34 27.57 23.27
C GLU A 240 8.42 26.38 23.58
N ARG A 241 8.64 25.25 22.93
CA ARG A 241 7.83 24.04 23.08
C ARG A 241 8.72 22.80 23.16
N ASP A 242 8.43 21.97 24.15
CA ASP A 242 9.07 20.67 24.34
C ASP A 242 8.26 19.59 23.63
N PHE A 243 8.91 18.80 22.79
CA PHE A 243 8.33 17.65 22.08
C PHE A 243 9.09 16.38 22.44
N VAL A 244 8.50 15.22 22.19
CA VAL A 244 9.17 13.93 22.38
C VAL A 244 9.43 13.28 21.03
N GLY A 245 10.66 12.80 20.83
CA GLY A 245 10.99 12.03 19.63
C GLY A 245 10.23 10.72 19.57
N THR A 246 9.69 10.37 18.40
CA THR A 246 9.10 9.05 18.15
C THR A 246 10.13 7.95 18.34
N GLN A 247 9.68 6.74 18.65
CA GLN A 247 10.56 5.58 18.66
C GLN A 247 10.99 5.23 17.23
N PHE A 248 12.24 4.81 17.04
CA PHE A 248 12.66 4.35 15.71
C PHE A 248 11.89 3.08 15.32
N VAL A 249 11.35 3.09 14.11
CA VAL A 249 10.74 1.91 13.53
C VAL A 249 11.82 0.91 13.20
N GLN A 250 11.55 -0.36 13.46
CA GLN A 250 12.45 -1.47 13.13
C GLN A 250 11.58 -2.61 12.66
N THR A 251 11.61 -2.92 11.37
CA THR A 251 10.88 -4.09 10.89
C THR A 251 11.62 -5.36 11.29
N ASN A 252 10.86 -6.40 11.67
CA ASN A 252 11.44 -7.66 12.13
C ASN A 252 10.51 -8.84 11.82
N PRO A 253 10.87 -9.71 10.86
CA PRO A 253 12.10 -9.64 10.07
C PRO A 253 12.10 -8.41 9.14
N GLY A 254 13.29 -7.95 8.72
CA GLY A 254 13.47 -6.74 7.92
C GLY A 254 12.65 -6.77 6.62
N LEU A 255 12.17 -5.64 6.11
CA LEU A 255 11.39 -5.61 4.85
C LEU A 255 12.14 -6.26 3.69
N ASP A 256 13.47 -6.15 3.65
CA ASP A 256 14.35 -6.77 2.65
C ASP A 256 14.35 -8.30 2.67
N THR A 257 13.78 -8.90 3.71
CA THR A 257 13.67 -10.36 3.87
C THR A 257 12.33 -10.93 3.39
N ILE A 258 11.35 -10.07 3.07
CA ILE A 258 10.08 -10.51 2.50
C ILE A 258 10.37 -11.15 1.15
N SER A 259 9.91 -12.39 0.95
CA SER A 259 10.18 -13.11 -0.29
C SER A 259 9.48 -12.47 -1.47
N SER A 260 10.06 -12.58 -2.65
CA SER A 260 9.43 -12.11 -3.89
C SER A 260 8.07 -12.79 -4.13
N ALA A 261 7.93 -14.08 -3.79
CA ALA A 261 6.66 -14.79 -3.84
C ALA A 261 5.59 -14.16 -2.94
N ALA A 262 5.95 -13.65 -1.77
CA ALA A 262 5.00 -12.96 -0.89
C ALA A 262 4.59 -11.58 -1.46
N VAL A 263 5.50 -10.87 -2.13
CA VAL A 263 5.22 -9.55 -2.73
C VAL A 263 4.41 -9.67 -4.02
N PHE A 264 4.80 -10.58 -4.92
CA PHE A 264 4.26 -10.68 -6.27
C PHE A 264 3.23 -11.81 -6.46
N GLY A 265 3.05 -12.69 -5.48
CA GLY A 265 2.02 -13.74 -5.52
C GLY A 265 0.63 -13.24 -5.11
N ASP A 266 -0.30 -14.17 -4.85
CA ASP A 266 -1.72 -13.88 -4.63
C ASP A 266 -2.12 -13.59 -3.19
N SER A 267 -1.21 -13.80 -2.24
CA SER A 267 -1.48 -13.56 -0.82
C SER A 267 -1.25 -12.11 -0.41
N ASP A 268 -1.82 -11.70 0.71
CA ASP A 268 -1.52 -10.39 1.32
C ASP A 268 -0.04 -10.31 1.68
N VAL A 269 0.56 -9.13 1.53
CA VAL A 269 2.00 -8.94 1.78
C VAL A 269 2.22 -8.76 3.28
N PRO A 270 2.87 -9.72 3.97
CA PRO A 270 3.03 -9.64 5.42
C PRO A 270 4.09 -8.60 5.79
N VAL A 271 3.80 -7.79 6.81
CA VAL A 271 4.72 -6.79 7.34
C VAL A 271 4.73 -6.89 8.86
N ALA A 272 5.91 -7.01 9.46
CA ALA A 272 6.07 -7.12 10.90
C ALA A 272 7.14 -6.14 11.41
N TRP A 273 6.97 -5.68 12.64
CA TRP A 273 7.86 -4.70 13.27
C TRP A 273 7.98 -4.94 14.76
N VAL A 274 9.00 -4.34 15.37
CA VAL A 274 9.12 -4.28 16.81
C VAL A 274 8.02 -3.34 17.33
N PRO A 275 7.06 -3.81 18.15
CA PRO A 275 5.97 -2.99 18.65
C PRO A 275 6.48 -1.75 19.38
N GLY A 276 5.79 -0.63 19.18
CA GLY A 276 6.10 0.64 19.81
C GLY A 276 4.87 1.40 20.27
N SER A 277 5.01 2.72 20.34
CA SER A 277 3.90 3.64 20.60
C SER A 277 3.91 4.78 19.59
N GLY A 278 2.78 5.03 18.97
CA GLY A 278 2.58 6.11 18.00
C GLY A 278 1.62 5.68 16.91
N ASP A 279 1.44 6.56 15.93
CA ASP A 279 0.66 6.27 14.74
C ASP A 279 1.55 5.48 13.77
N LEU A 280 1.20 4.23 13.51
CA LEU A 280 1.92 3.39 12.55
C LEU A 280 1.16 3.29 11.23
N THR A 281 1.88 3.50 10.14
CA THR A 281 1.33 3.44 8.79
C THR A 281 2.24 2.63 7.89
N ILE A 282 1.65 1.70 7.14
CA ILE A 282 2.32 0.97 6.07
C ILE A 282 1.90 1.62 4.76
N THR A 283 2.88 2.12 4.01
CA THR A 283 2.65 2.67 2.68
C THR A 283 3.30 1.79 1.63
N ALA A 284 2.58 1.47 0.57
CA ALA A 284 3.09 0.80 -0.61
C ALA A 284 2.94 1.71 -1.82
N ALA A 285 4.05 2.16 -2.39
CA ALA A 285 4.06 2.79 -3.71
C ALA A 285 4.28 1.70 -4.75
N ILE A 286 3.37 1.57 -5.70
CA ILE A 286 3.36 0.45 -6.64
C ILE A 286 3.37 0.92 -8.09
N THR A 287 3.94 0.11 -8.95
CA THR A 287 3.95 0.30 -10.41
C THR A 287 3.55 -1.00 -11.08
N GLY A 288 2.62 -0.92 -12.02
CA GLY A 288 2.18 -2.04 -12.85
C GLY A 288 3.05 -2.21 -14.09
N ALA A 289 2.97 -3.38 -14.73
CA ALA A 289 3.68 -3.67 -15.99
C ALA A 289 3.28 -2.71 -17.13
N ASP A 290 2.06 -2.17 -17.08
CA ASP A 290 1.52 -1.17 -18.01
C ASP A 290 1.86 0.28 -17.63
N LEU A 291 2.79 0.48 -16.68
CA LEU A 291 3.21 1.77 -16.12
C LEU A 291 2.14 2.50 -15.31
N LYS A 292 0.98 1.89 -15.03
CA LYS A 292 0.06 2.43 -14.02
C LYS A 292 0.75 2.47 -12.68
N SER A 293 0.44 3.48 -11.87
CA SER A 293 0.99 3.60 -10.52
C SER A 293 -0.07 4.06 -9.53
N GLY A 294 0.15 3.65 -8.30
CA GLY A 294 -0.74 3.97 -7.19
C GLY A 294 0.00 3.92 -5.87
N THR A 295 -0.68 4.46 -4.85
CA THR A 295 -0.20 4.46 -3.48
C THR A 295 -1.27 3.83 -2.60
N ILE A 296 -0.86 2.89 -1.76
CA ILE A 296 -1.70 2.26 -0.75
C ILE A 296 -1.19 2.73 0.61
N THR A 297 -2.10 3.15 1.49
CA THR A 297 -1.77 3.60 2.83
C THR A 297 -2.69 2.89 3.82
N CYS A 298 -2.11 2.01 4.63
CA CYS A 298 -2.81 1.23 5.64
C CYS A 298 -2.39 1.73 7.02
N SER A 299 -3.35 2.19 7.84
CA SER A 299 -3.10 2.39 9.27
C SER A 299 -3.00 1.02 9.96
N ALA A 300 -2.13 0.91 10.96
CA ALA A 300 -1.98 -0.32 11.73
C ALA A 300 -1.83 0.01 13.22
N ASP A 301 -2.33 -0.90 14.06
CA ASP A 301 -2.07 -0.88 15.50
C ASP A 301 -0.59 -1.20 15.76
N ASP A 302 0.18 -0.21 16.21
CA ASP A 302 1.61 -0.37 16.50
C ASP A 302 1.88 -1.47 17.53
N ALA A 303 0.97 -1.64 18.52
CA ALA A 303 1.12 -2.63 19.59
C ALA A 303 0.98 -4.08 19.07
N ALA A 304 0.26 -4.28 17.96
CA ALA A 304 0.10 -5.59 17.33
C ALA A 304 1.42 -6.13 16.74
N GLY A 305 2.36 -5.25 16.38
CA GLY A 305 3.68 -5.64 15.84
C GLY A 305 3.65 -6.28 14.45
N SER A 306 2.49 -6.40 13.83
CA SER A 306 2.34 -6.96 12.49
C SER A 306 1.01 -6.57 11.87
N SER A 307 1.00 -6.51 10.54
CA SER A 307 -0.18 -6.36 9.71
C SER A 307 0.16 -6.87 8.30
N ALA A 308 -0.73 -6.66 7.33
CA ALA A 308 -0.46 -7.00 5.95
C ALA A 308 -0.97 -5.90 5.02
N VAL A 309 -0.33 -5.75 3.86
CA VAL A 309 -0.89 -4.98 2.74
C VAL A 309 -1.84 -5.89 1.98
N PRO A 310 -3.15 -5.61 1.96
CA PRO A 310 -4.12 -6.50 1.33
C PRO A 310 -3.90 -6.60 -0.18
N ARG A 311 -3.97 -7.81 -0.73
CA ARG A 311 -3.85 -8.04 -2.17
C ARG A 311 -4.93 -7.30 -2.96
N ALA A 312 -6.14 -7.20 -2.39
CA ALA A 312 -7.24 -6.42 -2.96
C ALA A 312 -6.89 -4.93 -3.12
N ALA A 313 -6.13 -4.35 -2.18
CA ALA A 313 -5.69 -2.96 -2.27
C ALA A 313 -4.62 -2.78 -3.37
N ILE A 314 -3.72 -3.76 -3.54
CA ILE A 314 -2.75 -3.80 -4.65
C ILE A 314 -3.46 -3.86 -6.00
N ALA A 315 -4.42 -4.78 -6.15
CA ALA A 315 -5.20 -4.91 -7.38
C ALA A 315 -6.00 -3.63 -7.70
N ALA A 316 -6.59 -3.00 -6.68
CA ALA A 316 -7.32 -1.73 -6.83
C ALA A 316 -6.39 -0.57 -7.23
N ALA A 317 -5.19 -0.50 -6.66
CA ALA A 317 -4.23 0.55 -6.95
C ALA A 317 -3.65 0.47 -8.37
N LEU A 318 -3.63 -0.74 -8.98
CA LEU A 318 -3.20 -0.96 -10.37
C LEU A 318 -4.35 -1.07 -11.37
N ASP A 319 -5.61 -0.99 -10.94
CA ASP A 319 -6.77 -1.19 -11.80
C ASP A 319 -6.66 -2.52 -12.59
N GLY A 320 -6.29 -3.58 -11.86
CA GLY A 320 -6.13 -4.94 -12.37
C GLY A 320 -4.82 -5.25 -13.13
N ALA A 321 -3.93 -4.29 -13.34
CA ALA A 321 -2.64 -4.56 -13.97
C ALA A 321 -1.71 -5.41 -13.07
N GLN A 322 -0.82 -6.19 -13.70
CA GLN A 322 0.17 -7.01 -12.99
C GLN A 322 1.18 -6.10 -12.27
N LEU A 323 1.51 -6.41 -11.02
CA LEU A 323 2.49 -5.68 -10.23
C LEU A 323 3.91 -5.88 -10.76
N ALA A 324 4.57 -4.82 -11.19
CA ALA A 324 5.95 -4.84 -11.71
C ALA A 324 6.98 -4.24 -10.73
N GLY A 325 6.53 -3.44 -9.76
CA GLY A 325 7.41 -2.87 -8.75
C GLY A 325 6.64 -2.39 -7.54
N LEU A 326 7.25 -2.52 -6.37
CA LEU A 326 6.62 -2.18 -5.11
C LEU A 326 7.67 -1.65 -4.13
N THR A 327 7.48 -0.42 -3.65
CA THR A 327 8.26 0.14 -2.53
C THR A 327 7.39 0.12 -1.28
N LEU A 328 7.78 -0.69 -0.29
CA LEU A 328 7.18 -0.65 1.03
C LEU A 328 7.91 0.36 1.90
N SER A 329 7.15 1.12 2.68
CA SER A 329 7.65 1.91 3.79
C SER A 329 6.76 1.72 5.00
N VAL A 330 7.37 1.43 6.15
CA VAL A 330 6.70 1.43 7.46
C VAL A 330 7.13 2.69 8.18
N THR A 331 6.17 3.53 8.52
CA THR A 331 6.43 4.80 9.21
C THR A 331 5.75 4.78 10.57
N ARG A 332 6.52 5.06 11.62
CA ARG A 332 6.01 5.38 12.94
C ARG A 332 6.06 6.89 13.16
N ARG A 333 4.95 7.49 13.56
CA ARG A 333 4.84 8.92 13.83
C ARG A 333 4.39 9.17 15.25
N ARG A 334 4.84 10.30 15.79
CA ARG A 334 4.29 10.90 17.00
C ARG A 334 3.94 12.34 16.69
N ARG A 335 2.79 12.78 17.18
CA ARG A 335 2.24 14.12 17.05
C ARG A 335 2.12 14.76 18.43
N ASP A 336 2.74 15.91 18.63
CA ASP A 336 2.51 16.77 19.79
C ASP A 336 1.83 18.06 19.29
N LEU A 337 0.63 18.37 19.80
CA LEU A 337 -0.20 19.51 19.39
C LEU A 337 -0.30 20.56 20.50
N TYR A 338 -0.09 21.83 20.15
CA TYR A 338 -0.24 22.97 21.06
C TYR A 338 -1.18 23.99 20.42
N THR A 339 -2.17 24.46 21.17
CA THR A 339 -3.24 25.35 20.65
C THR A 339 -3.26 26.72 21.32
N ASP A 340 -2.22 27.04 22.09
CA ASP A 340 -2.14 28.20 22.97
C ASP A 340 -1.13 29.27 22.50
N LEU A 341 -0.69 29.21 21.24
CA LEU A 341 0.29 30.15 20.72
C LEU A 341 -0.34 31.48 20.33
N THR A 342 0.45 32.55 20.42
CA THR A 342 0.04 33.88 19.95
C THR A 342 0.54 34.11 18.53
N THR A 343 -0.33 34.69 17.71
CA THR A 343 -0.09 35.02 16.30
C THR A 343 -0.29 36.51 16.06
N LYS A 344 0.36 37.05 15.03
CA LYS A 344 0.25 38.44 14.60
C LYS A 344 0.15 38.53 13.08
N GLY A 345 -0.51 39.58 12.61
CA GLY A 345 -0.66 39.86 11.19
C GLY A 345 -2.02 39.43 10.65
N ALA A 346 -2.26 39.76 9.39
CA ALA A 346 -3.41 39.34 8.60
C ALA A 346 -2.90 38.94 7.22
N LEU A 347 -3.58 38.01 6.57
CA LEU A 347 -3.29 37.66 5.18
C LEU A 347 -4.37 38.27 4.28
N LEU A 348 -4.05 38.52 3.02
CA LEU A 348 -4.96 39.04 2.02
C LEU A 348 -6.17 38.11 1.89
N GLY A 349 -7.30 38.56 2.44
CA GLY A 349 -8.60 37.89 2.35
C GLY A 349 -9.03 37.15 3.62
N GLU A 350 -8.15 36.93 4.59
CA GLU A 350 -8.46 36.13 5.79
C GLU A 350 -7.98 36.80 7.09
N VAL A 351 -8.89 36.90 8.06
CA VAL A 351 -8.56 37.38 9.42
C VAL A 351 -8.12 36.17 10.24
N VAL A 352 -6.80 35.98 10.35
CA VAL A 352 -6.20 34.95 11.21
C VAL A 352 -6.57 35.23 12.67
N GLN A 353 -7.06 34.21 13.39
CA GLN A 353 -7.29 34.36 14.82
C GLN A 353 -5.98 34.72 15.54
N PRO A 354 -6.00 35.52 16.63
CA PRO A 354 -4.82 35.85 17.43
C PRO A 354 -4.27 34.66 18.22
N VAL A 355 -4.88 33.48 18.05
CA VAL A 355 -4.46 32.20 18.60
C VAL A 355 -3.99 31.32 17.45
N GLY A 356 -2.81 30.73 17.59
CA GLY A 356 -2.23 29.80 16.63
C GLY A 356 -2.03 28.42 17.24
N TRP A 357 -2.05 27.43 16.36
CA TRP A 357 -1.77 26.04 16.68
C TRP A 357 -0.40 25.65 16.14
N LEU A 358 0.28 24.77 16.84
CA LEU A 358 1.54 24.19 16.41
C LEU A 358 1.46 22.68 16.57
N GLU A 359 1.65 22.00 15.46
CA GLU A 359 1.85 20.57 15.38
C GLU A 359 3.34 20.29 15.22
N ILE A 360 3.91 19.51 16.13
CA ILE A 360 5.26 18.98 16.00
C ILE A 360 5.13 17.48 15.76
N ILE A 361 5.67 17.03 14.63
CA ILE A 361 5.63 15.65 14.19
C ILE A 361 7.05 15.12 14.18
N THR A 362 7.28 13.99 14.83
CA THR A 362 8.50 13.22 14.63
C THR A 362 8.15 11.91 13.93
N SER A 363 8.91 11.56 12.90
CA SER A 363 8.63 10.37 12.09
C SER A 363 9.89 9.56 11.85
N SER A 364 9.79 8.24 12.01
CA SER A 364 10.83 7.28 11.67
C SER A 364 10.28 6.35 10.59
N THR A 365 11.03 6.18 9.49
CA THR A 365 10.59 5.40 8.34
C THR A 365 11.64 4.38 7.93
N GLU A 366 11.24 3.13 7.85
CA GLU A 366 12.03 2.07 7.22
C GLU A 366 11.40 1.73 5.87
N LEU A 367 12.22 1.56 4.84
CA LEU A 367 11.73 1.24 3.50
C LEU A 367 12.56 0.20 2.75
N HIS A 368 11.92 -0.48 1.81
CA HIS A 368 12.55 -1.39 0.87
C HIS A 368 11.82 -1.37 -0.47
N THR A 369 12.55 -1.57 -1.57
CA THR A 369 11.98 -1.62 -2.92
C THR A 369 12.19 -3.00 -3.51
N PHE A 370 11.09 -3.62 -3.90
CA PHE A 370 11.02 -4.88 -4.61
C PHE A 370 10.85 -4.61 -6.10
N VAL A 371 11.65 -5.28 -6.91
CA VAL A 371 11.57 -5.23 -8.37
C VAL A 371 10.93 -6.51 -8.84
N GLY A 372 9.83 -6.38 -9.59
CA GLY A 372 9.13 -7.49 -10.22
C GLY A 372 9.74 -7.84 -11.58
N CYS A 373 9.00 -8.61 -12.35
CA CYS A 373 9.44 -9.03 -13.68
C CYS A 373 9.01 -8.06 -14.79
N PRO A 374 9.72 -8.08 -15.93
CA PRO A 374 9.24 -7.48 -17.16
C PRO A 374 7.84 -8.00 -17.54
N GLU A 375 7.15 -7.25 -18.39
CA GLU A 375 5.85 -7.66 -18.94
C GLU A 375 5.96 -9.03 -19.62
N GLY A 376 5.03 -9.94 -19.30
CA GLY A 376 4.98 -11.30 -19.85
C GLY A 376 5.75 -12.35 -19.05
N GLU A 377 6.45 -11.95 -17.99
CA GLU A 377 7.14 -12.87 -17.07
C GLU A 377 6.54 -12.77 -15.66
N GLU A 378 6.64 -13.85 -14.89
CA GLU A 378 6.23 -13.94 -13.48
C GLU A 378 7.42 -14.27 -12.60
N VAL A 379 7.37 -13.85 -11.32
CA VAL A 379 8.43 -14.17 -10.38
C VAL A 379 8.24 -15.58 -9.84
N CYS A 380 8.95 -16.55 -10.42
CA CYS A 380 8.97 -17.95 -10.00
C CYS A 380 10.30 -18.29 -9.31
N ASP A 381 10.25 -18.74 -8.06
CA ASP A 381 11.43 -19.10 -7.25
C ASP A 381 12.54 -18.02 -7.20
N GLY A 382 12.15 -16.75 -7.32
CA GLY A 382 13.07 -15.61 -7.32
C GLY A 382 13.71 -15.28 -8.67
N ALA A 383 13.31 -15.95 -9.74
CA ALA A 383 13.67 -15.64 -11.12
C ALA A 383 12.43 -15.17 -11.91
N CYS A 384 12.64 -14.45 -13.00
CA CYS A 384 11.58 -14.12 -13.93
C CYS A 384 11.45 -15.22 -14.96
N VAL A 385 10.24 -15.77 -15.06
CA VAL A 385 9.92 -16.90 -15.92
C VAL A 385 8.70 -16.56 -16.77
N ASP A 386 8.79 -16.85 -18.07
CA ASP A 386 7.66 -16.79 -18.97
C ASP A 386 6.83 -18.08 -18.82
N THR A 387 5.77 -18.01 -18.00
CA THR A 387 4.88 -19.15 -17.75
C THR A 387 4.09 -19.58 -18.98
N SER A 388 4.16 -18.84 -20.09
CA SER A 388 3.53 -19.24 -21.35
C SER A 388 4.38 -20.18 -22.21
N SER A 389 5.69 -20.28 -21.91
CA SER A 389 6.65 -21.04 -22.73
C SER A 389 7.66 -21.87 -21.94
N ASP A 390 7.79 -21.66 -20.62
CA ASP A 390 8.67 -22.44 -19.77
C ASP A 390 8.02 -23.79 -19.38
N PRO A 391 8.59 -24.94 -19.79
CA PRO A 391 8.06 -26.25 -19.44
C PRO A 391 8.16 -26.59 -17.95
N ASP A 392 9.00 -25.92 -17.16
CA ASP A 392 9.11 -26.14 -15.72
C ASP A 392 8.12 -25.27 -14.91
N HIS A 393 7.45 -24.30 -15.55
CA HIS A 393 6.50 -23.35 -14.94
C HIS A 393 5.32 -23.02 -15.89
N CYS A 394 4.80 -24.01 -16.61
CA CYS A 394 3.80 -23.83 -17.65
C CYS A 394 2.40 -23.54 -17.11
N GLY A 395 1.89 -22.34 -17.39
CA GLY A 395 0.62 -21.83 -16.90
C GLY A 395 0.68 -21.24 -15.49
N GLY A 396 1.81 -21.38 -14.79
CA GLY A 396 2.04 -20.81 -13.46
C GLY A 396 3.34 -21.30 -12.81
N CYS A 397 3.82 -20.56 -11.82
CA CYS A 397 5.05 -20.92 -11.11
C CYS A 397 4.97 -22.30 -10.43
N GLY A 398 5.79 -23.24 -10.93
CA GLY A 398 5.97 -24.59 -10.36
C GLY A 398 5.09 -25.65 -11.03
N GLU A 399 4.33 -25.25 -12.05
CA GLU A 399 3.50 -26.12 -12.87
C GLU A 399 4.35 -26.72 -14.00
N SER A 400 5.10 -27.78 -13.73
CA SER A 400 5.94 -28.42 -14.75
C SER A 400 5.12 -29.33 -15.66
N CYS A 401 5.41 -29.28 -16.96
CA CYS A 401 4.88 -30.23 -17.93
C CYS A 401 5.47 -31.63 -17.73
N GLY A 402 4.72 -32.65 -18.16
CA GLY A 402 5.14 -34.04 -18.12
C GLY A 402 6.38 -34.32 -18.98
N GLU A 403 7.01 -35.46 -18.75
CA GLU A 403 8.15 -35.87 -19.57
C GLU A 403 7.73 -35.95 -21.06
N ALA A 404 8.42 -35.21 -21.93
CA ALA A 404 8.15 -35.03 -23.36
C ALA A 404 6.97 -34.10 -23.75
N GLU A 405 6.41 -33.35 -22.81
CA GLU A 405 5.54 -32.22 -23.09
C GLU A 405 6.34 -30.91 -23.24
N SER A 406 5.81 -29.98 -24.02
CA SER A 406 6.31 -28.60 -24.16
C SER A 406 5.26 -27.62 -23.67
N CYS A 407 5.66 -26.46 -23.17
CA CYS A 407 4.70 -25.42 -22.82
C CYS A 407 4.34 -24.60 -24.07
N GLU A 408 3.08 -24.67 -24.48
CA GLU A 408 2.54 -23.80 -25.53
C GLU A 408 1.40 -22.95 -24.97
N ALA A 409 1.62 -21.63 -24.94
CA ALA A 409 0.65 -20.64 -24.46
C ALA A 409 0.13 -20.91 -23.03
N GLY A 410 1.01 -21.41 -22.15
CA GLY A 410 0.69 -21.72 -20.76
C GLY A 410 -0.07 -23.03 -20.58
N VAL A 411 -0.05 -23.89 -21.60
CA VAL A 411 -0.63 -25.23 -21.56
C VAL A 411 0.45 -26.24 -21.93
N CYS A 412 0.56 -27.30 -21.14
CA CYS A 412 1.43 -28.41 -21.48
C CYS A 412 0.87 -29.15 -22.69
N GLU A 413 1.58 -29.02 -23.81
CA GLU A 413 1.30 -29.69 -25.06
C GLU A 413 2.45 -30.65 -25.36
N GLY A 414 2.18 -31.94 -25.28
CA GLY A 414 3.07 -32.98 -25.79
C GLY A 414 2.27 -33.96 -26.61
N SER A 415 2.85 -34.38 -27.73
CA SER A 415 2.29 -35.49 -28.50
C SER A 415 2.17 -36.71 -27.60
N ASP A 416 1.06 -37.44 -27.70
CA ASP A 416 0.91 -38.83 -27.26
C ASP A 416 1.97 -39.71 -27.98
N VAL A 417 3.26 -39.53 -27.70
CA VAL A 417 4.36 -40.36 -28.26
C VAL A 417 4.09 -41.83 -27.94
N CYS A 418 3.42 -42.07 -26.80
CA CYS A 418 2.90 -43.39 -26.43
C CYS A 418 1.81 -43.87 -27.38
N GLY A 419 0.78 -43.06 -27.69
CA GLY A 419 -0.33 -43.45 -28.56
C GLY A 419 0.13 -43.81 -29.97
N GLU A 420 0.95 -42.93 -30.57
CA GLU A 420 1.43 -43.13 -31.95
C GLU A 420 2.41 -44.33 -32.04
N CYS A 421 3.31 -44.51 -31.07
CA CYS A 421 4.18 -45.70 -31.01
C CYS A 421 3.40 -47.01 -30.82
N ILE A 422 2.41 -47.01 -29.93
CA ILE A 422 1.59 -48.19 -29.63
C ILE A 422 0.78 -48.61 -30.86
N ASP A 423 0.18 -47.66 -31.57
CA ASP A 423 -0.63 -47.94 -32.76
C ASP A 423 0.22 -48.45 -33.92
N ASP A 424 1.37 -47.82 -34.17
CA ASP A 424 2.34 -48.28 -35.18
C ASP A 424 2.91 -49.67 -34.83
N ALA A 425 3.21 -49.94 -33.56
CA ALA A 425 3.75 -51.21 -33.10
C ALA A 425 2.75 -52.37 -33.22
N LYS A 426 1.47 -52.10 -32.95
CA LYS A 426 0.36 -53.06 -33.14
C LYS A 426 0.13 -53.40 -34.61
N MET A 427 0.48 -52.50 -35.53
CA MET A 427 0.47 -52.76 -36.97
C MET A 427 1.81 -53.30 -37.50
N GLY A 428 2.89 -53.19 -36.71
CA GLY A 428 4.27 -53.56 -37.06
C GLY A 428 4.79 -54.80 -36.30
N PRO A 429 5.95 -54.71 -35.60
CA PRO A 429 6.67 -55.88 -35.06
C PRO A 429 5.91 -56.68 -34.01
N CYS A 430 4.95 -56.06 -33.29
CA CYS A 430 4.13 -56.72 -32.28
C CYS A 430 2.75 -57.15 -32.78
N LYS A 431 2.47 -56.95 -34.07
CA LYS A 431 1.23 -57.39 -34.72
C LYS A 431 0.88 -58.85 -34.44
N PRO A 432 1.81 -59.83 -34.49
CA PRO A 432 1.46 -61.23 -34.23
C PRO A 432 0.94 -61.49 -32.80
N ALA A 433 1.51 -60.81 -31.80
CA ALA A 433 1.05 -60.92 -30.41
C ALA A 433 -0.32 -60.26 -30.23
N ASN A 434 -0.50 -59.07 -30.82
CA ASN A 434 -1.78 -58.36 -30.80
C ASN A 434 -2.90 -59.15 -31.51
N ASP A 435 -2.62 -59.72 -32.69
CA ASP A 435 -3.57 -60.57 -33.42
C ASP A 435 -3.95 -61.82 -32.61
N ALA A 436 -3.00 -62.43 -31.88
CA ALA A 436 -3.24 -63.60 -31.06
C ALA A 436 -4.20 -63.31 -29.89
N CYS A 437 -4.03 -62.17 -29.21
CA CYS A 437 -4.97 -61.73 -28.17
C CYS A 437 -6.36 -61.40 -28.78
N LEU A 438 -6.41 -60.67 -29.90
CA LEU A 438 -7.70 -60.31 -30.53
C LEU A 438 -8.45 -61.52 -31.11
N ALA A 439 -7.75 -62.61 -31.47
CA ALA A 439 -8.36 -63.84 -31.93
C ALA A 439 -8.98 -64.68 -30.80
N GLU A 440 -8.56 -64.49 -29.54
CA GLU A 440 -9.13 -65.15 -28.36
C GLU A 440 -10.28 -64.29 -27.79
N PRO A 441 -11.54 -64.77 -27.80
CA PRO A 441 -12.70 -63.97 -27.39
C PRO A 441 -12.58 -63.35 -26.00
N LYS A 442 -11.96 -64.05 -25.04
CA LYS A 442 -11.76 -63.54 -23.69
C LYS A 442 -10.72 -62.43 -23.62
N CYS A 443 -9.63 -62.53 -24.37
CA CYS A 443 -8.59 -61.50 -24.43
C CYS A 443 -9.05 -60.26 -25.20
N ALA A 444 -9.81 -60.44 -26.27
CA ALA A 444 -10.47 -59.33 -26.96
C ALA A 444 -11.47 -58.58 -26.05
N ALA A 445 -12.29 -59.31 -25.28
CA ALA A 445 -13.23 -58.73 -24.34
C ALA A 445 -12.52 -58.00 -23.18
N PHE A 446 -11.44 -58.57 -22.67
CA PHE A 446 -10.61 -57.95 -21.63
C PHE A 446 -9.93 -56.67 -22.12
N THR A 447 -9.39 -56.67 -23.34
CA THR A 447 -8.78 -55.48 -23.97
C THR A 447 -9.81 -54.36 -24.13
N ALA A 448 -11.04 -54.69 -24.54
CA ALA A 448 -12.12 -53.72 -24.64
C ALA A 448 -12.59 -53.19 -23.27
N CYS A 449 -12.55 -54.03 -22.22
CA CYS A 449 -12.85 -53.64 -20.84
C CYS A 449 -11.87 -52.58 -20.35
N ILE A 450 -10.56 -52.84 -20.46
CA ILE A 450 -9.50 -51.92 -20.04
C ILE A 450 -9.56 -50.61 -20.83
N ALA A 451 -9.74 -50.67 -22.16
CA ALA A 451 -9.81 -49.48 -23.01
C ALA A 451 -11.00 -48.55 -22.68
N GLY A 452 -12.03 -49.07 -22.01
CA GLY A 452 -13.21 -48.29 -21.58
C GLY A 452 -13.13 -47.76 -20.15
N CYS A 453 -12.10 -48.11 -19.38
CA CYS A 453 -12.00 -47.72 -17.97
C CYS A 453 -11.44 -46.30 -17.79
N GLN A 454 -12.04 -45.55 -16.85
CA GLN A 454 -11.65 -44.18 -16.50
C GLN A 454 -11.19 -44.05 -15.04
N THR A 455 -11.20 -45.14 -14.27
CA THR A 455 -10.84 -45.16 -12.84
C THR A 455 -10.12 -46.45 -12.48
N ASP A 456 -9.29 -46.43 -11.42
CA ASP A 456 -8.58 -47.62 -10.92
C ASP A 456 -9.54 -48.73 -10.47
N ALA A 457 -10.68 -48.36 -9.87
CA ALA A 457 -11.70 -49.32 -9.48
C ALA A 457 -12.30 -50.08 -10.67
N CYS A 458 -12.45 -49.42 -11.83
CA CYS A 458 -12.90 -50.07 -13.06
C CYS A 458 -11.84 -51.07 -13.58
N LEU A 459 -10.56 -50.69 -13.49
CA LEU A 459 -9.45 -51.54 -13.92
C LEU A 459 -9.37 -52.82 -13.07
N ASP A 460 -9.50 -52.68 -11.75
CA ASP A 460 -9.53 -53.81 -10.80
C ASP A 460 -10.67 -54.77 -11.10
N GLU A 461 -11.85 -54.26 -11.47
CA GLU A 461 -12.99 -55.08 -11.86
C GLU A 461 -12.73 -55.85 -13.17
N CYS A 462 -12.12 -55.21 -14.17
CA CYS A 462 -11.72 -55.89 -15.41
C CYS A 462 -10.70 -57.01 -15.13
N ILE A 463 -9.68 -56.74 -14.31
CA ILE A 463 -8.63 -57.72 -13.95
C ILE A 463 -9.24 -58.90 -13.18
N ALA A 464 -10.12 -58.62 -12.21
CA ALA A 464 -10.79 -59.65 -11.43
C ALA A 464 -11.69 -60.55 -12.28
N ALA A 465 -12.19 -60.05 -13.41
CA ALA A 465 -13.03 -60.80 -14.34
C ALA A 465 -12.24 -61.67 -15.35
N ALA A 466 -10.93 -61.45 -15.50
CA ALA A 466 -10.08 -62.21 -16.41
C ALA A 466 -9.54 -63.50 -15.76
N ASP A 467 -9.47 -64.58 -16.54
CA ASP A 467 -8.76 -65.79 -16.12
C ASP A 467 -7.26 -65.70 -16.47
N GLN A 468 -6.43 -66.51 -15.81
CA GLN A 468 -4.97 -66.47 -16.00
C GLN A 468 -4.53 -66.59 -17.48
N PRO A 469 -5.09 -67.48 -18.31
CA PRO A 469 -4.73 -67.56 -19.73
C PRO A 469 -5.03 -66.28 -20.51
N THR A 470 -6.11 -65.57 -20.15
CA THR A 470 -6.45 -64.27 -20.74
C THR A 470 -5.42 -63.21 -20.35
N LEU A 471 -5.01 -63.18 -19.08
CA LEU A 471 -3.97 -62.29 -18.60
C LEU A 471 -2.62 -62.57 -19.26
N ASP A 472 -2.25 -63.84 -19.44
CA ASP A 472 -1.00 -64.22 -20.10
C ASP A 472 -0.95 -63.73 -21.56
N LEU A 473 -2.03 -63.93 -22.33
CA LEU A 473 -2.14 -63.45 -23.72
C LEU A 473 -2.10 -61.92 -23.82
N TYR A 474 -2.77 -61.22 -22.90
CA TYR A 474 -2.74 -59.76 -22.85
C TYR A 474 -1.34 -59.24 -22.50
N ASN A 475 -0.69 -59.87 -21.52
CA ASN A 475 0.66 -59.51 -21.09
C ASN A 475 1.70 -59.76 -22.18
N ASP A 476 1.54 -60.79 -23.03
CA ASP A 476 2.45 -61.02 -24.17
C ASP A 476 2.47 -59.84 -25.16
N VAL A 477 1.32 -59.15 -25.35
CA VAL A 477 1.25 -57.92 -26.14
C VAL A 477 2.06 -56.81 -25.45
N GLY A 478 1.82 -56.59 -24.16
CA GLY A 478 2.55 -55.62 -23.36
C GLY A 478 4.06 -55.88 -23.32
N PHE A 479 4.48 -57.14 -23.16
CA PHE A 479 5.89 -57.53 -23.18
C PHE A 479 6.53 -57.28 -24.53
N CYS A 480 5.86 -57.59 -25.64
CA CYS A 480 6.37 -57.28 -26.97
C CYS A 480 6.55 -55.76 -27.14
N LEU A 481 5.53 -54.97 -26.77
CA LEU A 481 5.58 -53.52 -26.85
C LEU A 481 6.77 -52.97 -26.05
N CYS A 482 6.94 -53.38 -24.80
CA CYS A 482 7.97 -52.84 -23.92
C CYS A 482 9.38 -53.40 -24.13
N LYS A 483 9.54 -54.55 -24.79
CA LYS A 483 10.88 -55.13 -25.05
C LYS A 483 11.37 -54.96 -26.47
N ILE A 484 10.47 -54.70 -27.41
CA ILE A 484 10.81 -54.76 -28.84
C ILE A 484 10.40 -53.48 -29.56
N ALA A 485 9.19 -52.97 -29.35
CA ALA A 485 8.64 -51.93 -30.22
C ALA A 485 8.75 -50.51 -29.66
N CYS A 486 8.53 -50.31 -28.35
CA CYS A 486 8.46 -49.01 -27.69
C CYS A 486 9.29 -49.04 -26.39
N THR A 487 10.57 -49.44 -26.50
CA THR A 487 11.45 -49.71 -25.34
C THR A 487 11.76 -48.48 -24.48
N GLU A 488 11.82 -47.30 -25.09
CA GLU A 488 12.06 -46.03 -24.39
C GLU A 488 10.75 -45.45 -23.82
N ALA A 489 9.62 -45.64 -24.50
CA ALA A 489 8.31 -45.18 -24.04
C ALA A 489 7.77 -45.99 -22.85
N CYS A 490 8.05 -47.29 -22.77
CA CYS A 490 7.70 -48.11 -21.59
C CYS A 490 8.57 -47.85 -20.34
N MET A 491 9.45 -46.84 -20.37
CA MET A 491 10.14 -46.36 -19.16
C MET A 491 9.32 -45.28 -18.43
N CYS A 492 8.30 -44.73 -19.07
CA CYS A 492 7.32 -43.80 -18.50
C CYS A 492 6.15 -44.59 -17.87
N GLY A 493 6.40 -45.20 -16.70
CA GLY A 493 5.36 -45.77 -15.81
C GLY A 493 4.80 -47.13 -16.19
#